data_AF-A0A943C5A8-F1
#
_entry.id   AF-A0A943C5A8-F1
#
_cell.length_a   1.000
_cell.length_b   1.000
_cell.length_c   1.000
_cell.angle_alpha   90.00
_cell.angle_beta   90.00
_cell.angle_gamma   90.00
#
_symmetry.space_group_name_H-M   'P 1'
#
loop_
_entity.id
_entity.type
_entity.pdbx_description
1 polymer ?
#
loop_
_entity_poly.entity_id
_entity_poly.type
_entity_poly.pdbx_seq_one_letter_code
_entity_poly.pdbx_strand_id
1 'polypeptide(L)'
;AYQAQILSIIRGEKGSPGELVGQIYYNHANEIGEITKNTRNGIFGRLEGLPDVLQEASAMEIGFKQEIETGPAQILVTLEDTRQLYDITITDVDLNPQESNKGIAFQVTDDALIEETGGIIQGMSGAPILQNGKVIGAVTHVFVDNPTKGYGIFIETMLEQGSSE
;
A
#
# COMPACT_ATOMS: atom_id res chain seq x y z
N ALA A 1 -5.87 17.87 0.96
CA ALA A 1 -5.38 16.63 1.60
C ALA A 1 -5.02 16.98 3.03
N TYR A 2 -5.33 16.10 3.99
CA TYR A 2 -5.16 16.39 5.41
C TYR A 2 -4.40 15.27 6.10
N GLN A 3 -3.71 15.58 7.22
CA GLN A 3 -3.16 14.56 8.10
C GLN A 3 -4.27 13.66 8.65
N ALA A 4 -4.00 12.36 8.69
CA ALA A 4 -4.86 11.35 9.28
C ALA A 4 -4.13 10.66 10.43
N GLN A 5 -4.87 10.34 11.49
CA GLN A 5 -4.38 9.60 12.64
C GLN A 5 -5.06 8.23 12.68
N ILE A 6 -4.28 7.16 12.85
CA ILE A 6 -4.82 5.82 13.10
C ILE A 6 -5.20 5.75 14.59
N LEU A 7 -6.44 5.36 14.87
CA LEU A 7 -6.98 5.30 16.24
C LEU A 7 -7.03 3.88 16.79
N SER A 8 -7.34 2.90 15.94
CA SER A 8 -7.44 1.50 16.34
C SER A 8 -7.41 0.56 15.14
N ILE A 9 -7.10 -0.70 15.41
CA ILE A 9 -7.10 -1.78 14.43
C ILE A 9 -8.22 -2.75 14.77
N ILE A 10 -9.14 -2.97 13.83
CA ILE A 10 -10.12 -4.05 13.89
C ILE A 10 -9.51 -5.24 13.17
N ARG A 11 -9.21 -6.30 13.92
CA ARG A 11 -8.65 -7.54 13.39
C ARG A 11 -9.61 -8.18 12.38
N GLY A 12 -9.06 -8.67 11.26
CA GLY A 12 -9.80 -9.45 10.27
C GLY A 12 -9.91 -10.92 10.65
N GLU A 13 -11.03 -11.52 10.26
CA GLU A 13 -11.29 -12.96 10.41
C GLU A 13 -11.75 -13.54 9.07
N LYS A 14 -11.70 -14.86 8.94
CA LYS A 14 -12.14 -15.53 7.71
C LYS A 14 -13.61 -15.19 7.42
N GLY A 15 -13.87 -14.57 6.27
CA GLY A 15 -15.21 -14.13 5.86
C GLY A 15 -15.63 -12.74 6.37
N SER A 16 -14.83 -12.08 7.22
CA SER A 16 -15.05 -10.71 7.67
C SER A 16 -13.73 -9.91 7.62
N PRO A 17 -13.54 -9.04 6.62
CA PRO A 17 -12.33 -8.22 6.54
C PRO A 17 -12.18 -7.34 7.78
N GLY A 18 -10.96 -7.23 8.28
CA GLY A 18 -10.63 -6.25 9.31
C GLY A 18 -10.51 -4.84 8.72
N GLU A 19 -10.22 -3.86 9.57
CA GLU A 19 -10.14 -2.44 9.18
C GLU A 19 -9.19 -1.63 10.07
N LEU A 20 -8.43 -0.73 9.46
CA LEU A 20 -7.76 0.37 10.14
C LEU A 20 -8.75 1.53 10.34
N VAL A 21 -9.07 1.83 11.59
CA VAL A 21 -9.96 2.94 11.94
C VAL A 21 -9.11 4.18 12.22
N GLY A 22 -9.36 5.25 11.48
CA GLY A 22 -8.65 6.51 11.63
C GLY A 22 -9.57 7.73 11.69
N GLN A 23 -8.99 8.86 12.10
CA GLN A 23 -9.66 10.15 12.14
C GLN A 23 -8.88 11.19 11.34
N ILE A 24 -9.63 12.02 10.61
CA ILE A 24 -9.10 13.16 9.86
C ILE A 24 -9.60 14.43 10.53
N TYR A 25 -8.67 15.33 10.84
CA TYR A 25 -8.98 16.62 11.46
C TYR A 25 -8.96 17.72 10.39
N TYR A 26 -10.14 18.11 9.92
CA TYR A 26 -10.32 19.13 8.89
C TYR A 26 -10.09 20.54 9.43
N ASN A 27 -8.83 20.97 9.47
CA ASN A 27 -8.45 22.35 9.77
C ASN A 27 -7.20 22.74 8.96
N HIS A 28 -6.94 24.04 8.87
CA HIS A 28 -5.83 24.57 8.07
C HIS A 28 -4.44 24.10 8.58
N ALA A 29 -4.28 23.89 9.89
CA ALA A 29 -3.01 23.43 10.45
C ALA A 29 -2.65 21.99 10.04
N ASN A 30 -3.65 21.20 9.63
CA ASN A 30 -3.49 19.82 9.21
C ASN A 30 -3.57 19.63 7.69
N GLU A 31 -3.70 20.71 6.92
CA GLU A 31 -3.65 20.66 5.46
C GLU A 31 -2.22 20.39 5.00
N ILE A 32 -2.05 19.37 4.14
CA ILE A 32 -0.74 18.90 3.66
C ILE A 32 -0.57 19.04 2.15
N GLY A 33 -1.59 19.55 1.46
CA GLY A 33 -1.56 19.75 0.01
C GLY A 33 -2.90 19.49 -0.66
N GLU A 34 -2.89 19.34 -1.98
CA GLU A 34 -4.08 19.28 -2.82
C GLU A 34 -4.21 17.90 -3.50
N ILE A 35 -5.43 17.35 -3.52
CA ILE A 35 -5.75 16.19 -4.36
C ILE A 35 -6.22 16.72 -5.72
N THR A 36 -5.51 16.38 -6.78
CA THR A 36 -5.80 16.84 -8.14
C THR A 36 -6.52 15.80 -8.97
N LYS A 37 -6.36 14.51 -8.64
CA LYS A 37 -6.95 13.39 -9.40
C LYS A 37 -7.31 12.23 -8.48
N ASN A 38 -8.51 11.70 -8.64
CA ASN A 38 -8.96 10.47 -7.98
C ASN A 38 -9.36 9.46 -9.06
N THR A 39 -8.65 8.34 -9.13
CA THR A 39 -8.83 7.32 -10.17
C THR A 39 -9.03 5.95 -9.54
N ARG A 40 -9.39 4.97 -10.38
CA ARG A 40 -9.41 3.55 -9.95
C ARG A 40 -8.03 2.99 -9.59
N ASN A 41 -6.95 3.65 -10.02
CA ASN A 41 -5.57 3.22 -9.82
C ASN A 41 -4.82 4.04 -8.76
N GLY A 42 -5.50 4.97 -8.09
CA GLY A 42 -4.89 5.78 -7.03
C GLY A 42 -5.41 7.22 -6.97
N ILE A 43 -4.97 7.88 -5.90
CA ILE A 43 -5.18 9.30 -5.63
C ILE A 43 -3.87 10.03 -5.91
N PHE A 44 -3.94 11.09 -6.71
CA PHE A 44 -2.80 11.90 -7.09
C PHE A 44 -3.02 13.35 -6.68
N GLY A 45 -1.92 14.05 -6.43
CA GLY A 45 -1.97 15.37 -5.87
C GLY A 45 -0.59 16.00 -5.75
N ARG A 46 -0.55 17.15 -5.09
CA ARG A 46 0.68 17.87 -4.80
C ARG A 46 0.73 18.11 -3.30
N LEU A 47 1.88 17.84 -2.70
CA LEU A 47 2.12 18.21 -1.31
C LEU A 47 2.52 19.68 -1.22
N GLU A 48 1.97 20.39 -0.25
CA GLU A 48 2.36 21.77 0.06
C GLU A 48 3.58 21.74 1.00
N GLY A 49 4.76 21.65 0.39
CA GLY A 49 6.01 21.43 1.12
C GLY A 49 6.24 19.95 1.46
N LEU A 50 7.50 19.58 1.66
CA LEU A 50 7.85 18.26 2.17
C LEU A 50 7.63 18.26 3.69
N PRO A 51 6.84 17.32 4.23
CA PRO A 51 6.75 17.11 5.67
C PRO A 51 8.13 16.96 6.30
N ASP A 52 8.33 17.45 7.52
CA ASP A 52 9.62 17.39 8.22
C ASP A 52 10.18 15.96 8.30
N VAL A 53 9.30 14.97 8.48
CA VAL A 53 9.65 13.54 8.49
C VAL A 53 10.26 13.04 7.17
N LEU A 54 10.06 13.76 6.06
CA LEU A 54 10.63 13.43 4.75
C LEU A 54 11.87 14.24 4.41
N GLN A 55 12.31 15.19 5.24
CA GLN A 55 13.50 16.00 4.96
C GLN A 55 14.79 15.16 4.91
N GLU A 56 14.86 14.10 5.71
CA GLU A 56 15.99 13.16 5.72
C GLU A 56 15.71 11.90 4.88
N ALA A 57 14.53 11.80 4.25
CA ALA A 57 14.17 10.64 3.47
C ALA A 57 14.96 10.61 2.15
N SER A 58 15.46 9.42 1.80
CA SER A 58 16.11 9.17 0.51
C SER A 58 15.11 8.61 -0.50
N ALA A 59 15.22 9.04 -1.75
CA ALA A 59 14.44 8.45 -2.83
C ALA A 59 14.79 6.96 -2.99
N MET A 60 13.77 6.14 -3.26
CA MET A 60 13.93 4.72 -3.54
C MET A 60 13.70 4.47 -5.04
N GLU A 61 14.49 3.58 -5.63
CA GLU A 61 14.31 3.20 -7.02
C GLU A 61 12.99 2.43 -7.21
N ILE A 62 12.40 2.59 -8.39
CA ILE A 62 11.28 1.77 -8.82
C ILE A 62 11.80 0.51 -9.51
N GLY A 63 11.10 -0.61 -9.33
CA GLY A 63 11.28 -1.83 -10.10
C GLY A 63 10.22 -1.93 -11.19
N PHE A 64 10.66 -2.19 -12.42
CA PHE A 64 9.78 -2.41 -13.55
C PHE A 64 9.12 -3.79 -13.45
N LYS A 65 7.94 -3.96 -14.05
CA LYS A 65 7.15 -5.20 -13.97
C LYS A 65 7.88 -6.44 -14.49
N GLN A 66 8.83 -6.25 -15.42
CA GLN A 66 9.69 -7.33 -15.94
C GLN A 66 10.81 -7.74 -14.98
N GLU A 67 11.11 -6.92 -13.97
CA GLU A 67 12.10 -7.22 -12.92
C GLU A 67 11.47 -7.93 -11.70
N ILE A 68 10.14 -8.07 -11.67
CA ILE A 68 9.42 -8.69 -10.56
C ILE A 68 9.47 -10.20 -10.71
N GLU A 69 9.84 -10.89 -9.63
CA GLU A 69 9.93 -12.34 -9.58
C GLU A 69 8.99 -12.91 -8.51
N THR A 70 8.47 -14.12 -8.75
CA THR A 70 7.80 -14.88 -7.69
C THR A 70 8.82 -15.24 -6.60
N GLY A 71 8.46 -15.05 -5.34
CA GLY A 71 9.37 -15.29 -4.22
C GLY A 71 9.30 -14.21 -3.15
N PRO A 72 10.34 -14.10 -2.29
CA PRO A 72 10.35 -13.16 -1.18
C PRO A 72 10.19 -11.70 -1.62
N ALA A 73 9.38 -10.96 -0.87
CA ALA A 73 9.18 -9.53 -0.98
C ALA A 73 8.71 -8.98 0.37
N GLN A 74 8.52 -7.66 0.47
CA GLN A 74 8.05 -7.02 1.70
C GLN A 74 6.97 -6.00 1.41
N ILE A 75 6.08 -5.76 2.36
CA ILE A 75 5.14 -4.64 2.34
C ILE A 75 5.45 -3.68 3.49
N LEU A 76 5.31 -2.39 3.22
CA LEU A 76 5.56 -1.35 4.20
C LEU A 76 4.23 -0.80 4.72
N VAL A 77 3.89 -1.13 5.96
CA VAL A 77 2.60 -0.80 6.57
C VAL A 77 2.83 0.04 7.82
N THR A 78 1.94 1.01 8.03
CA THR A 78 1.84 1.73 9.30
C THR A 78 0.69 1.13 10.08
N LEU A 79 1.01 0.48 11.20
CA LEU A 79 0.05 0.02 12.20
C LEU A 79 0.16 0.93 13.41
N GLU A 80 -0.96 1.54 13.79
CA GLU A 80 -1.00 2.59 14.82
C GLU A 80 0.02 3.72 14.51
N ASP A 81 1.06 3.86 15.33
CA ASP A 81 2.13 4.86 15.18
C ASP A 81 3.45 4.28 14.63
N THR A 82 3.48 2.97 14.30
CA THR A 82 4.71 2.28 13.88
C THR A 82 4.66 1.91 12.41
N ARG A 83 5.61 2.43 11.63
CA ARG A 83 5.85 2.04 10.24
C ARG A 83 6.86 0.90 10.21
N GLN A 84 6.45 -0.26 9.68
CA GLN A 84 7.28 -1.46 9.66
C GLN A 84 7.18 -2.22 8.33
N LEU A 85 8.27 -2.89 7.96
CA LEU A 85 8.30 -3.85 6.85
C LEU A 85 7.82 -5.21 7.35
N TYR A 86 6.92 -5.81 6.59
CA TYR A 86 6.40 -7.15 6.84
C TYR A 86 6.68 -8.05 5.65
N ASP A 87 7.10 -9.27 5.94
CA ASP A 87 7.44 -10.26 4.92
C ASP A 87 6.21 -10.81 4.18
N ILE A 88 6.33 -10.87 2.86
CA ILE A 88 5.37 -11.49 1.96
C ILE A 88 6.09 -12.41 0.97
N THR A 89 5.33 -13.26 0.30
CA THR A 89 5.77 -14.02 -0.87
C THR A 89 4.91 -13.64 -2.07
N ILE A 90 5.53 -13.15 -3.14
CA ILE A 90 4.87 -12.98 -4.44
C ILE A 90 4.61 -14.37 -5.01
N THR A 91 3.34 -14.70 -5.21
CA THR A 91 2.89 -16.01 -5.68
C THR A 91 2.67 -16.05 -7.18
N ASP A 92 2.35 -14.91 -7.81
CA ASP A 92 2.13 -14.81 -9.24
C ASP A 92 2.28 -13.36 -9.72
N VAL A 93 2.66 -13.18 -10.99
CA VAL A 93 2.81 -11.87 -11.64
C VAL A 93 2.14 -11.91 -13.01
N ASP A 94 1.03 -11.19 -13.15
CA ASP A 94 0.36 -11.01 -14.44
C ASP A 94 0.79 -9.68 -15.06
N LEU A 95 1.59 -9.75 -16.12
CA LEU A 95 2.10 -8.56 -16.82
C LEU A 95 1.04 -7.82 -17.64
N ASN A 96 -0.11 -8.46 -17.90
CA ASN A 96 -1.24 -7.91 -18.68
C ASN A 96 -2.59 -8.25 -18.02
N PRO A 97 -2.80 -7.81 -16.76
CA PRO A 97 -3.99 -8.20 -16.02
C PRO A 97 -5.24 -7.53 -16.60
N GLN A 98 -6.36 -8.24 -16.59
CA GLN A 98 -7.66 -7.67 -17.00
C GLN A 98 -8.06 -6.48 -16.11
N GLU A 99 -7.70 -6.56 -14.84
CA GLU A 99 -7.86 -5.46 -13.87
C GLU A 99 -6.47 -5.00 -13.43
N SER A 100 -6.14 -3.73 -13.68
CA SER A 100 -4.82 -3.14 -13.37
C SER A 100 -4.38 -3.30 -11.91
N ASN A 101 -5.34 -3.44 -10.99
CA ASN A 101 -5.10 -3.61 -9.57
C ASN A 101 -4.77 -5.05 -9.14
N LYS A 102 -4.68 -6.01 -10.07
CA LYS A 102 -4.39 -7.43 -9.83
C LYS A 102 -3.13 -7.93 -10.53
N GLY A 103 -2.19 -7.04 -10.84
CA GLY A 103 -0.93 -7.41 -11.52
C GLY A 103 0.04 -8.24 -10.67
N ILE A 104 0.02 -8.05 -9.35
CA ILE A 104 0.88 -8.78 -8.40
C ILE A 104 -0.03 -9.58 -7.47
N ALA A 105 0.09 -10.91 -7.43
CA ALA A 105 -0.56 -11.72 -6.42
C ALA A 105 0.47 -12.11 -5.35
N PHE A 106 0.11 -11.99 -4.07
CA PHE A 106 1.01 -12.31 -2.98
C PHE A 106 0.31 -12.94 -1.78
N GLN A 107 1.11 -13.51 -0.90
CA GLN A 107 0.70 -14.04 0.39
C GLN A 107 1.57 -13.45 1.50
N VAL A 108 0.95 -12.93 2.55
CA VAL A 108 1.61 -12.53 3.79
C VAL A 108 2.18 -13.77 4.46
N THR A 109 3.47 -13.69 4.81
CA THR A 109 4.21 -14.74 5.50
C THR A 109 4.77 -14.28 6.85
N ASP A 110 4.60 -13.00 7.17
CA ASP A 110 5.01 -12.43 8.45
C ASP A 110 4.03 -12.78 9.57
N ASP A 111 4.51 -13.53 10.56
CA ASP A 111 3.69 -13.98 11.68
C ASP A 111 3.21 -12.82 12.55
N ALA A 112 4.01 -11.76 12.74
CA ALA A 112 3.62 -10.62 13.57
C ALA A 112 2.45 -9.86 12.94
N LEU A 113 2.49 -9.62 11.62
CA LEU A 113 1.37 -9.01 10.91
C LEU A 113 0.10 -9.88 11.02
N ILE A 114 0.23 -11.19 10.80
CA ILE A 114 -0.92 -12.12 10.87
C ILE A 114 -1.50 -12.16 12.30
N GLU A 115 -0.65 -12.15 13.31
CA GLU A 115 -1.05 -12.13 14.72
C GLU A 115 -1.74 -10.83 15.12
N GLU A 116 -1.33 -9.70 14.59
CA GLU A 116 -1.89 -8.39 14.95
C GLU A 116 -3.19 -8.09 14.20
N THR A 117 -3.21 -8.32 12.88
CA THR A 117 -4.30 -7.86 12.00
C THR A 117 -5.15 -8.98 11.43
N GLY A 118 -4.69 -10.24 11.53
CA GLY A 118 -5.32 -11.38 10.84
C GLY A 118 -4.93 -11.49 9.37
N GLY A 119 -3.96 -10.70 8.91
CA GLY A 119 -3.52 -10.60 7.51
C GLY A 119 -3.77 -9.21 6.93
N ILE A 120 -4.12 -9.13 5.66
CA ILE A 120 -4.40 -7.87 4.99
C ILE A 120 -5.80 -7.40 5.41
N ILE A 121 -5.89 -6.15 5.86
CA ILE A 121 -7.15 -5.52 6.29
C ILE A 121 -7.45 -4.27 5.47
N GLN A 122 -8.70 -3.81 5.53
CA GLN A 122 -9.07 -2.55 4.90
C GLN A 122 -8.26 -1.40 5.51
N GLY A 123 -7.84 -0.46 4.66
CA GLY A 123 -6.93 0.62 5.04
C GLY A 123 -5.45 0.35 4.75
N MET A 124 -5.05 -0.91 4.51
CA MET A 124 -3.69 -1.22 4.01
C MET A 124 -3.52 -0.98 2.50
N SER A 125 -4.61 -0.70 1.79
CA SER A 125 -4.56 -0.35 0.37
C SER A 125 -3.68 0.89 0.16
N GLY A 126 -2.74 0.82 -0.77
CA GLY A 126 -1.70 1.82 -0.98
C GLY A 126 -0.38 1.55 -0.26
N ALA A 127 -0.30 0.53 0.61
CA ALA A 127 0.97 0.11 1.22
C ALA A 127 1.99 -0.28 0.14
N PRO A 128 3.20 0.32 0.12
CA PRO A 128 4.22 -0.01 -0.86
C PRO A 128 4.63 -1.48 -0.77
N ILE A 129 4.82 -2.11 -1.93
CA ILE A 129 5.41 -3.44 -2.09
C ILE A 129 6.85 -3.27 -2.57
N LEU A 130 7.78 -3.90 -1.87
CA LEU A 130 9.22 -3.83 -2.10
C LEU A 130 9.76 -5.21 -2.47
N GLN A 131 10.60 -5.27 -3.50
CA GLN A 131 11.37 -6.45 -3.85
C GLN A 131 12.74 -6.02 -4.36
N ASN A 132 13.80 -6.75 -3.99
CA ASN A 132 15.17 -6.48 -4.44
C ASN A 132 15.63 -5.02 -4.19
N GLY A 133 15.17 -4.41 -3.09
CA GLY A 133 15.51 -3.03 -2.71
C GLY A 133 14.79 -1.94 -3.50
N LYS A 134 13.81 -2.31 -4.36
CA LYS A 134 13.05 -1.39 -5.19
C LYS A 134 11.56 -1.40 -4.82
N VAL A 135 10.86 -0.29 -5.03
CA VAL A 135 9.39 -0.25 -4.97
C VAL A 135 8.85 -0.82 -6.27
N ILE A 136 8.10 -1.91 -6.20
CA ILE A 136 7.56 -2.59 -7.39
C ILE A 136 6.06 -2.33 -7.58
N GLY A 137 5.37 -1.86 -6.54
CA GLY A 137 3.94 -1.68 -6.57
C GLY A 137 3.34 -1.24 -5.24
N ALA A 138 2.02 -1.35 -5.14
CA ALA A 138 1.28 -1.09 -3.91
C ALA A 138 0.16 -2.13 -3.72
N VAL A 139 -0.15 -2.45 -2.47
CA VAL A 139 -1.25 -3.34 -2.08
C VAL A 139 -2.58 -2.71 -2.51
N THR A 140 -3.51 -3.50 -3.04
CA THR A 140 -4.82 -3.01 -3.51
C THR A 140 -5.96 -3.68 -2.78
N HIS A 141 -6.11 -5.00 -2.93
CA HIS A 141 -7.25 -5.79 -2.47
C HIS A 141 -6.79 -7.02 -1.69
N VAL A 142 -7.66 -7.47 -0.78
CA VAL A 142 -7.51 -8.72 -0.02
C VAL A 142 -8.54 -9.75 -0.49
N PHE A 143 -8.19 -11.03 -0.37
CA PHE A 143 -9.12 -12.14 -0.60
C PHE A 143 -10.01 -12.33 0.63
N VAL A 144 -11.34 -12.22 0.46
CA VAL A 144 -12.31 -12.30 1.57
C VAL A 144 -12.26 -13.66 2.28
N ASP A 145 -11.98 -14.72 1.54
CA ASP A 145 -11.89 -16.10 2.02
C ASP A 145 -10.52 -16.45 2.61
N ASN A 146 -9.49 -15.66 2.30
CA ASN A 146 -8.14 -15.82 2.83
C ASN A 146 -7.45 -14.45 3.04
N PRO A 147 -7.54 -13.87 4.26
CA PRO A 147 -7.02 -12.53 4.52
C PRO A 147 -5.49 -12.45 4.40
N THR A 148 -4.76 -13.57 4.40
CA THR A 148 -3.32 -13.55 4.19
C THR A 148 -2.94 -13.43 2.71
N LYS A 149 -3.90 -13.46 1.78
CA LYS A 149 -3.64 -13.30 0.34
C LYS A 149 -4.15 -11.97 -0.16
N GLY A 150 -3.39 -11.37 -1.07
CA GLY A 150 -3.70 -10.06 -1.61
C GLY A 150 -3.25 -9.87 -3.03
N TYR A 151 -3.70 -8.75 -3.58
CA TYR A 151 -3.31 -8.25 -4.88
C TYR A 151 -2.61 -6.90 -4.76
N GLY A 152 -1.77 -6.60 -5.75
CA GLY A 152 -1.12 -5.31 -5.91
C GLY A 152 -1.17 -4.80 -7.34
N ILE A 153 -1.02 -3.48 -7.46
CA ILE A 153 -0.84 -2.74 -8.72
C ILE A 153 0.64 -2.45 -8.93
N PHE A 154 1.11 -2.48 -10.18
CA PHE A 154 2.48 -2.10 -10.50
C PHE A 154 2.72 -0.60 -10.30
N ILE A 155 3.91 -0.26 -9.80
CA ILE A 155 4.29 1.14 -9.59
C ILE A 155 4.31 1.93 -10.91
N GLU A 156 4.72 1.28 -12.02
CA GLU A 156 4.67 1.86 -13.35
C GLU A 156 3.26 2.31 -13.73
N THR A 157 2.26 1.44 -13.51
CA THR A 157 0.86 1.74 -13.83
C THR A 157 0.34 2.92 -13.00
N MET A 158 0.80 3.05 -11.74
CA MET A 158 0.46 4.21 -10.91
C MET A 158 1.11 5.49 -11.48
N LEU A 159 2.39 5.44 -11.86
CA LEU A 159 3.15 6.58 -12.36
C LEU A 159 2.68 7.08 -13.74
N GLU A 160 2.28 6.19 -14.64
CA GLU A 160 1.69 6.55 -15.94
C GLU A 160 0.41 7.40 -15.74
N GLN A 161 -0.42 7.04 -14.77
CA GLN A 161 -1.65 7.76 -14.45
C GLN A 161 -1.40 9.12 -13.79
N GLY A 162 -0.31 9.24 -13.02
CA GLY A 162 0.11 10.49 -12.38
C GLY A 162 0.81 11.45 -13.33
N SER A 163 1.52 10.93 -14.33
CA SER A 163 2.28 11.72 -15.34
C SER A 163 1.45 12.15 -16.54
N SER A 164 0.19 11.73 -16.62
CA SER A 164 -0.73 12.16 -17.68
C SER A 164 -1.15 13.62 -17.43
N GLU A 165 -0.34 14.56 -17.92
CA GLU A 165 -0.70 15.98 -18.13
C GLU A 165 -1.36 16.19 -19.50
#